data_AF-A0ABD2KYP8-F1
#
_entry.id   AF-A0ABD2KYP8-F1
#
_cell.length_a   1.000
_cell.length_b   1.000
_cell.length_c   1.000
_cell.angle_alpha   90.00
_cell.angle_beta   90.00
_cell.angle_gamma   90.00
#
_symmetry.space_group_name_H-M   'P 1'
#
loop_
_entity.id
_entity.type
_entity.pdbx_description
1 polymer ?
#
loop_
_entity_poly.entity_id
_entity_poly.type
_entity_poly.pdbx_seq_one_letter_code
_entity_poly.pdbx_strand_id
1 'polypeptide(L)'
;MKPFSRGWLGLKCMAENCENPIPWQELKAVLPGKLETIQALENLCEELCVSAAKEFGVEEPAHFDENESHAFCIECLRKYSEAAHEEMPFARGGLGLKCMALNCENPLSWQEIKDRLPDQLDSIQTLENQCAEFCVLSVAGLCLVKCPNCNCAIGMETTDTDNGTNPANLKFQCPECQFEMCHKCKAKWDERHKDLTCEQFDKLKNYKDDPM
;
A
#
# COMPACT_ATOMS: atom_id res chain seq x y z
N MET A 1 10.90 11.35 -29.19
CA MET A 1 10.93 10.73 -27.84
C MET A 1 12.28 11.07 -27.23
N LYS A 2 12.32 11.85 -26.15
CA LYS A 2 13.56 12.14 -25.40
C LYS A 2 13.56 11.27 -24.13
N PRO A 3 14.66 10.59 -23.79
CA PRO A 3 14.79 9.97 -22.47
C PRO A 3 14.96 11.08 -21.44
N PHE A 4 14.35 10.94 -20.28
CA PHE A 4 14.50 11.89 -19.19
C PHE A 4 15.27 11.26 -18.03
N SER A 5 16.32 11.97 -17.64
CA SER A 5 17.19 11.67 -16.50
C SER A 5 16.93 12.68 -15.37
N ARG A 6 16.75 12.13 -14.17
CA ARG A 6 17.05 12.68 -12.83
C ARG A 6 16.28 13.90 -12.29
N GLY A 7 15.87 13.71 -11.03
CA GLY A 7 15.87 14.72 -9.97
C GLY A 7 14.49 14.90 -9.31
N TRP A 8 14.49 15.22 -8.02
CA TRP A 8 13.34 15.51 -7.13
C TRP A 8 12.94 14.40 -6.15
N LEU A 9 13.85 14.09 -5.22
CA LEU A 9 13.49 13.77 -3.84
C LEU A 9 13.06 15.06 -3.15
N GLY A 10 11.83 15.11 -2.65
CA GLY A 10 11.30 16.24 -1.89
C GLY A 10 10.31 15.78 -0.84
N LEU A 11 10.81 15.51 0.37
CA LEU A 11 10.00 15.48 1.59
C LEU A 11 9.17 16.77 1.68
N LYS A 12 7.84 16.66 1.67
CA LYS A 12 6.96 17.80 1.93
C LYS A 12 6.59 17.83 3.41
N CYS A 13 7.03 18.90 4.07
CA CYS A 13 6.70 19.31 5.42
C CYS A 13 5.19 19.47 5.60
N MET A 14 4.64 18.89 6.67
CA MET A 14 3.27 19.12 7.12
C MET A 14 3.20 20.42 7.93
N ALA A 15 2.57 21.45 7.37
CA ALA A 15 1.99 22.55 8.13
C ALA A 15 0.97 23.28 7.24
N GLU A 16 -0.31 23.16 7.59
CA GLU A 16 -1.39 23.91 6.99
C GLU A 16 -1.31 25.38 7.44
N ASN A 17 -1.46 26.31 6.49
CA ASN A 17 -1.47 27.78 6.61
C ASN A 17 -0.14 28.53 6.50
N CYS A 18 0.60 28.36 5.40
CA CYS A 18 1.61 29.33 4.98
C CYS A 18 1.25 29.92 3.60
N GLU A 19 0.77 31.18 3.58
CA GLU A 19 0.31 31.86 2.36
C GLU A 19 1.43 32.30 1.41
N ASN A 20 2.71 32.04 1.71
CA ASN A 20 3.84 32.32 0.81
C ASN A 20 4.99 31.33 1.06
N PRO A 21 5.16 30.27 0.25
CA PRO A 21 6.30 29.38 0.39
C PRO A 21 7.59 30.08 -0.03
N ILE A 22 8.57 30.11 0.88
CA ILE A 22 9.91 30.65 0.62
C ILE A 22 10.67 29.67 -0.30
N PRO A 23 11.24 30.12 -1.43
CA PRO A 23 12.05 29.28 -2.31
C PRO A 23 13.22 28.62 -1.55
N TRP A 24 13.53 27.35 -1.86
CA TRP A 24 14.62 26.59 -1.24
C TRP A 24 15.99 27.29 -1.27
N GLN A 25 16.22 28.13 -2.28
CA GLN A 25 17.44 28.92 -2.40
C GLN A 25 17.53 30.06 -1.38
N GLU A 26 16.41 30.60 -0.93
CA GLU A 26 16.34 31.63 0.12
C GLU A 26 16.45 31.01 1.53
N LEU A 27 15.91 29.80 1.72
CA LEU A 27 16.06 29.02 2.97
C LEU A 27 17.53 28.68 3.30
N LYS A 28 18.35 28.41 2.28
CA LYS A 28 19.80 28.20 2.43
C LYS A 28 20.55 29.44 2.92
N ALA A 29 20.03 30.64 2.67
CA ALA A 29 20.66 31.89 3.11
C ALA A 29 20.37 32.21 4.59
N VAL A 30 19.31 31.63 5.18
CA VAL A 30 18.83 31.95 6.53
C VAL A 30 19.36 30.97 7.59
N LEU A 31 19.85 29.78 7.21
CA LEU A 31 20.31 28.75 8.14
C LEU A 31 21.75 28.30 7.87
N PRO A 32 22.78 29.12 8.15
CA PRO A 32 24.14 28.62 8.21
C PRO A 32 24.33 27.85 9.53
N GLY A 33 24.56 26.53 9.46
CA GLY A 33 25.13 25.74 10.57
C GLY A 33 24.37 24.52 11.09
N LYS A 34 23.34 23.98 10.40
CA LYS A 34 22.61 22.76 10.86
C LYS A 34 22.49 21.63 9.85
N LEU A 35 23.29 21.64 8.77
CA LEU A 35 23.29 20.56 7.78
C LEU A 35 23.73 19.21 8.39
N GLU A 36 24.66 19.25 9.35
CA GLU A 36 25.21 18.05 10.01
C GLU A 36 24.16 17.35 10.89
N THR A 37 23.17 18.08 11.42
CA THR A 37 22.12 17.50 12.27
C THR A 37 21.05 16.76 11.47
N ILE A 38 20.79 17.19 10.23
CA ILE A 38 19.83 16.51 9.34
C ILE A 38 20.46 15.22 8.80
N GLN A 39 21.71 15.29 8.33
CA GLN A 39 22.45 14.11 7.89
C GLN A 39 22.61 13.07 9.01
N ALA A 40 22.83 13.52 10.25
CA ALA A 40 22.92 12.63 11.41
C ALA A 40 21.60 11.92 11.72
N LEU A 41 20.45 12.57 11.48
CA LEU A 41 19.13 11.95 11.68
C LEU A 41 18.78 10.96 10.56
N GLU A 42 19.16 11.26 9.32
CA GLU A 42 18.99 10.34 8.18
C GLU A 42 19.82 9.06 8.40
N ASN A 43 21.09 9.21 8.78
CA ASN A 43 21.97 8.08 9.06
C ASN A 43 21.47 7.22 10.25
N LEU A 44 20.92 7.85 11.28
CA LEU A 44 20.36 7.12 12.45
C LEU A 44 19.12 6.30 12.07
N CYS A 45 18.31 6.80 11.13
CA CYS A 45 17.10 6.11 10.66
C CYS A 45 17.47 4.87 9.81
N GLU A 46 18.51 5.00 8.99
CA GLU A 46 19.05 3.93 8.16
C GLU A 46 19.68 2.82 9.02
N GLU A 47 20.48 3.18 10.03
CA GLU A 47 21.08 2.21 10.97
C GLU A 47 20.03 1.40 11.75
N LEU A 48 18.95 2.03 12.20
CA LEU A 48 17.85 1.37 12.93
C LEU A 48 17.06 0.40 12.04
N CYS A 49 16.86 0.75 10.76
CA CYS A 49 16.18 -0.12 9.80
C CYS A 49 17.04 -1.35 9.45
N VAL A 50 18.35 -1.17 9.26
CA VAL A 50 19.29 -2.26 8.98
C VAL A 50 19.45 -3.20 10.18
N SER A 51 19.45 -2.68 11.41
CA SER A 51 19.48 -3.54 12.61
C SER A 51 18.21 -4.37 12.78
N ALA A 52 17.05 -3.79 12.51
CA ALA A 52 15.78 -4.52 12.59
C ALA A 52 15.72 -5.65 11.54
N ALA A 53 16.13 -5.38 10.30
CA ALA A 53 16.14 -6.39 9.23
C ALA A 53 17.01 -7.62 9.54
N LYS A 54 18.14 -7.43 10.26
CA LYS A 54 19.03 -8.51 10.70
C LYS A 54 18.44 -9.39 11.80
N GLU A 55 17.66 -8.83 12.72
CA GLU A 55 17.00 -9.60 13.78
C GLU A 55 15.88 -10.51 13.22
N PHE A 56 15.31 -10.16 12.07
CA PHE A 56 14.25 -10.93 11.42
C PHE A 56 14.73 -11.92 10.34
N GLY A 57 16.04 -12.10 10.16
CA GLY A 57 16.58 -13.11 9.25
C GLY A 57 16.18 -12.93 7.79
N VAL A 58 15.91 -11.69 7.36
CA VAL A 58 15.61 -11.39 5.96
C VAL A 58 16.92 -11.45 5.18
N GLU A 59 17.09 -12.49 4.35
CA GLU A 59 18.20 -12.56 3.40
C GLU A 59 18.20 -11.32 2.50
N GLU A 60 19.37 -10.72 2.28
CA GLU A 60 19.55 -9.51 1.46
C GLU A 60 18.83 -9.69 0.11
N PRO A 61 17.84 -8.83 -0.21
CA PRO A 61 17.19 -8.95 -1.50
C PRO A 61 18.17 -8.58 -2.61
N ALA A 62 18.09 -9.34 -3.70
CA ALA A 62 18.86 -9.11 -4.92
C ALA A 62 18.88 -7.62 -5.29
N HIS A 63 20.10 -7.09 -5.47
CA HIS A 63 20.45 -5.74 -5.89
C HIS A 63 19.32 -5.04 -6.70
N PHE A 64 18.48 -4.25 -6.01
CA PHE A 64 17.46 -3.44 -6.65
C PHE A 64 18.14 -2.23 -7.29
N ASP A 65 18.03 -2.09 -8.60
CA ASP A 65 18.50 -0.89 -9.28
C ASP A 65 17.44 0.20 -9.07
N GLU A 66 17.59 0.99 -7.99
CA GLU A 66 16.65 2.03 -7.54
C GLU A 66 16.31 3.09 -8.62
N ASN A 67 17.01 3.07 -9.76
CA ASN A 67 16.88 4.02 -10.86
C ASN A 67 16.25 3.44 -12.14
N GLU A 68 15.69 2.23 -12.13
CA GLU A 68 14.99 1.73 -13.31
C GLU A 68 13.69 2.51 -13.57
N SER A 69 13.73 3.36 -14.60
CA SER A 69 12.56 4.05 -15.11
C SER A 69 11.72 3.11 -15.98
N HIS A 70 10.56 2.71 -15.48
CA HIS A 70 9.61 1.89 -16.24
C HIS A 70 8.67 2.78 -17.06
N ALA A 71 8.54 2.49 -18.36
CA ALA A 71 7.67 3.24 -19.26
C ALA A 71 6.39 2.45 -19.55
N PHE A 72 5.25 3.13 -19.44
CA PHE A 72 3.93 2.58 -19.76
C PHE A 72 3.20 3.51 -20.72
N CYS A 73 2.36 2.96 -21.59
CA CYS A 73 1.49 3.80 -22.41
C CYS A 73 0.30 4.33 -21.58
N ILE A 74 -0.29 5.44 -22.05
CA ILE A 74 -1.42 6.10 -21.39
C ILE A 74 -2.64 5.19 -21.24
N GLU A 75 -2.88 4.28 -22.20
CA GLU A 75 -4.00 3.34 -22.15
C GLU A 75 -3.79 2.26 -21.08
N CYS A 76 -2.56 1.78 -20.89
CA CYS A 76 -2.24 0.85 -19.80
C CYS A 76 -2.41 1.54 -18.45
N LEU A 77 -1.92 2.77 -18.31
CA LEU A 77 -2.08 3.53 -17.07
C LEU A 77 -3.56 3.74 -16.72
N ARG A 78 -4.39 4.07 -17.72
CA ARG A 78 -5.84 4.22 -17.56
C ARG A 78 -6.52 2.95 -17.05
N LYS A 79 -6.32 1.82 -17.75
CA LYS A 79 -6.89 0.52 -17.34
C LYS A 79 -6.40 0.08 -15.97
N TYR A 80 -5.15 0.37 -15.65
CA TYR A 80 -4.58 0.07 -14.35
C TYR A 80 -5.21 0.91 -13.24
N SER A 81 -5.42 2.21 -13.46
CA SER A 81 -6.16 3.07 -12.53
C SER A 81 -7.62 2.63 -12.35
N GLU A 82 -8.27 2.13 -13.40
CA GLU A 82 -9.63 1.57 -13.31
C GLU A 82 -9.65 0.29 -12.44
N ALA A 83 -8.74 -0.65 -12.69
CA ALA A 83 -8.62 -1.88 -11.91
C ALA A 83 -8.22 -1.61 -10.44
N ALA A 84 -7.49 -0.52 -10.18
CA ALA A 84 -7.03 -0.17 -8.85
C ALA A 84 -8.17 0.09 -7.83
N HIS A 85 -9.39 0.42 -8.29
CA HIS A 85 -10.55 0.56 -7.41
C HIS A 85 -10.96 -0.75 -6.73
N GLU A 86 -10.69 -1.87 -7.41
CA GLU A 86 -11.05 -3.21 -6.95
C GLU A 86 -9.86 -3.88 -6.25
N GLU A 87 -8.69 -3.84 -6.89
CA GLU A 87 -7.50 -4.55 -6.42
C GLU A 87 -6.71 -3.78 -5.35
N MET A 88 -6.91 -2.46 -5.24
CA MET A 88 -6.21 -1.56 -4.32
C MET A 88 -4.68 -1.79 -4.29
N PRO A 89 -3.98 -1.78 -5.44
CA PRO A 89 -2.54 -2.00 -5.51
C PRO A 89 -1.78 -0.74 -5.08
N PHE A 90 -2.02 -0.24 -3.88
CA PHE A 90 -1.39 0.98 -3.36
C PHE A 90 0.08 0.74 -3.02
N ALA A 91 0.92 1.72 -3.32
CA ALA A 91 2.32 1.70 -2.92
C ALA A 91 2.47 1.89 -1.40
N ARG A 92 3.60 1.45 -0.85
CA ARG A 92 3.93 1.70 0.56
C ARG A 92 3.94 3.20 0.84
N GLY A 93 3.42 3.60 2.00
CA GLY A 93 3.35 5.01 2.41
C GLY A 93 2.24 5.83 1.73
N GLY A 94 1.39 5.24 0.89
CA GLY A 94 0.22 5.91 0.33
C GLY A 94 0.49 6.97 -0.73
N LEU A 95 1.70 6.96 -1.31
CA LEU A 95 2.16 7.97 -2.26
C LEU A 95 1.56 7.84 -3.67
N GLY A 96 0.88 6.73 -3.96
CA GLY A 96 0.45 6.40 -5.31
C GLY A 96 0.03 4.94 -5.48
N LEU A 97 -0.02 4.53 -6.75
CA LEU A 97 -0.18 3.13 -7.13
C LEU A 97 1.18 2.43 -7.19
N LYS A 98 1.20 1.11 -6.96
CA LYS A 98 2.38 0.28 -7.25
C LYS A 98 2.74 0.38 -8.72
N CYS A 99 4.04 0.35 -9.02
CA CYS A 99 4.50 0.18 -10.39
C CYS A 99 3.94 -1.10 -11.00
N MET A 100 3.59 -1.06 -12.29
CA MET A 100 3.13 -2.23 -13.04
C MET A 100 4.28 -3.21 -13.38
N ALA A 101 5.54 -2.79 -13.20
CA ALA A 101 6.69 -3.67 -13.38
C ALA A 101 6.83 -4.61 -12.18
N LEU A 102 7.13 -5.88 -12.47
CA LEU A 102 7.32 -6.90 -11.44
C LEU A 102 8.47 -6.50 -10.51
N ASN A 103 8.25 -6.63 -9.20
CA ASN A 103 9.23 -6.35 -8.14
C ASN A 103 9.74 -4.89 -8.10
N CYS A 104 9.04 -3.93 -8.71
CA CYS A 104 9.40 -2.53 -8.61
C CYS A 104 8.67 -1.88 -7.42
N GLU A 105 9.41 -1.39 -6.44
CA GLU A 105 8.84 -0.68 -5.27
C GLU A 105 8.57 0.81 -5.53
N ASN A 106 9.08 1.37 -6.64
CA ASN A 106 8.90 2.78 -6.96
C ASN A 106 7.43 3.09 -7.30
N PRO A 107 6.74 3.98 -6.56
CA PRO A 107 5.35 4.29 -6.80
C PRO A 107 5.14 5.06 -8.11
N LEU A 108 4.00 4.83 -8.76
CA LEU A 108 3.40 5.78 -9.70
C LEU A 108 2.68 6.84 -8.88
N SER A 109 3.26 8.03 -8.74
CA SER A 109 2.72 9.06 -7.84
C SER A 109 1.36 9.58 -8.32
N TRP A 110 0.51 10.01 -7.38
CA TRP A 110 -0.79 10.58 -7.73
C TRP A 110 -0.69 11.77 -8.70
N GLN A 111 0.33 12.62 -8.52
CA GLN A 111 0.56 13.75 -9.40
C GLN A 111 0.87 13.29 -10.83
N GLU A 112 1.75 12.31 -11.00
CA GLU A 112 2.08 11.78 -12.32
C GLU A 112 0.86 11.15 -13.00
N ILE A 113 0.02 10.44 -12.26
CA ILE A 113 -1.20 9.84 -12.80
C ILE A 113 -2.19 10.94 -13.23
N LYS A 114 -2.43 11.95 -12.39
CA LYS A 114 -3.32 13.10 -12.70
C LYS A 114 -2.84 13.88 -13.93
N ASP A 115 -1.53 14.12 -14.05
CA ASP A 115 -0.94 14.84 -15.18
C ASP A 115 -1.11 14.08 -16.50
N ARG A 116 -1.17 12.75 -16.46
CA ARG A 116 -1.30 11.89 -17.64
C ARG A 116 -2.74 11.56 -17.99
N LEU A 117 -3.64 11.56 -17.00
CA LEU A 117 -5.05 11.20 -17.15
C LEU A 117 -5.97 12.32 -16.65
N PRO A 118 -5.92 13.52 -17.27
CA PRO A 118 -6.72 14.67 -16.84
C PRO A 118 -8.23 14.44 -17.01
N ASP A 119 -8.63 13.48 -17.84
CA ASP A 119 -10.04 13.08 -18.02
C ASP A 119 -10.55 12.12 -16.94
N GLN A 120 -9.69 11.66 -16.02
CA GLN A 120 -10.05 10.75 -14.93
C GLN A 120 -9.79 11.33 -13.53
N LEU A 121 -9.70 12.66 -13.40
CA LEU A 121 -9.37 13.32 -12.13
C LEU A 121 -10.27 12.89 -10.96
N ASP A 122 -11.58 12.80 -11.16
CA ASP A 122 -12.52 12.40 -10.09
C ASP A 122 -12.31 10.94 -9.66
N SER A 123 -12.04 10.06 -10.62
CA SER A 123 -11.72 8.64 -10.37
C SER A 123 -10.41 8.51 -9.60
N ILE A 124 -9.37 9.26 -9.99
CA ILE A 124 -8.06 9.28 -9.31
C ILE A 124 -8.18 9.87 -7.91
N GLN A 125 -8.99 10.92 -7.71
CA GLN A 125 -9.23 11.49 -6.40
C GLN A 125 -9.92 10.49 -5.47
N THR A 126 -10.82 9.67 -6.01
CA THR A 126 -11.47 8.59 -5.27
C THR A 126 -10.46 7.53 -4.83
N LEU A 127 -9.50 7.14 -5.69
CA LEU A 127 -8.41 6.23 -5.31
C LEU A 127 -7.51 6.82 -4.23
N GLU A 128 -7.16 8.09 -4.34
CA GLU A 128 -6.32 8.79 -3.36
C GLU A 128 -6.98 8.80 -1.98
N ASN A 129 -8.30 9.06 -1.93
CA ASN A 129 -9.07 9.01 -0.69
C ASN A 129 -9.09 7.59 -0.10
N GLN A 130 -9.35 6.56 -0.93
CA GLN A 130 -9.30 5.16 -0.50
C GLN A 130 -7.92 4.76 0.03
N CYS A 131 -6.85 5.27 -0.60
CA CYS A 131 -5.48 5.05 -0.16
C CYS A 131 -5.21 5.71 1.19
N ALA A 132 -5.65 6.95 1.39
CA ALA A 132 -5.54 7.65 2.66
C ALA A 132 -6.29 6.91 3.79
N GLU A 133 -7.51 6.45 3.53
CA GLU A 133 -8.28 5.61 4.46
C GLU A 133 -7.51 4.34 4.82
N PHE A 134 -6.96 3.65 3.82
CA PHE A 134 -6.16 2.44 4.04
C PHE A 134 -4.90 2.71 4.89
N CYS A 135 -4.21 3.82 4.65
CA CYS A 135 -3.03 4.22 5.41
C CYS A 135 -3.37 4.53 6.88
N VAL A 136 -4.45 5.27 7.15
CA VAL A 136 -4.89 5.58 8.51
C VAL A 136 -5.20 4.29 9.27
N LEU A 137 -5.89 3.35 8.64
CA LEU A 137 -6.21 2.07 9.25
C LEU A 137 -4.95 1.24 9.52
N SER A 138 -4.02 1.20 8.56
CA SER A 138 -2.76 0.47 8.71
C SER A 138 -1.92 0.99 9.90
N VAL A 139 -1.83 2.32 10.07
CA VAL A 139 -1.12 2.94 11.21
C VAL A 139 -1.82 2.63 12.53
N ALA A 140 -3.15 2.51 12.54
CA ALA A 140 -3.93 2.14 13.71
C ALA A 140 -3.87 0.63 14.04
N GLY A 141 -3.11 -0.19 13.29
CA GLY A 141 -3.11 -1.64 13.45
C GLY A 141 -4.44 -2.29 13.04
N LEU A 142 -5.20 -1.62 12.17
CA LEU A 142 -6.48 -2.08 11.65
C LEU A 142 -6.31 -2.57 10.21
N CYS A 143 -6.88 -3.73 9.91
CA CYS A 143 -7.05 -4.24 8.55
C CYS A 143 -8.38 -3.75 7.97
N LEU A 144 -8.34 -3.10 6.81
CA LEU A 144 -9.56 -2.77 6.07
C LEU A 144 -10.11 -4.01 5.34
N VAL A 145 -11.34 -4.39 5.68
CA VAL A 145 -12.05 -5.49 5.04
C VAL A 145 -13.28 -4.94 4.31
N LYS A 146 -13.32 -5.11 2.98
CA LYS A 146 -14.49 -4.80 2.15
C LYS A 146 -15.41 -6.01 2.02
N CYS A 147 -16.70 -5.81 2.24
CA CYS A 147 -17.72 -6.82 2.04
C CYS A 147 -17.95 -7.03 0.52
N PRO A 148 -17.80 -8.25 -0.01
CA PRO A 148 -18.00 -8.51 -1.45
C PRO A 148 -19.47 -8.41 -1.89
N ASN A 149 -20.41 -8.46 -0.95
CA ASN A 149 -21.84 -8.42 -1.26
C ASN A 149 -22.41 -7.00 -1.37
N CYS A 150 -21.97 -6.06 -0.53
CA CYS A 150 -22.49 -4.68 -0.50
C CYS A 150 -21.43 -3.58 -0.54
N ASN A 151 -20.14 -3.94 -0.68
CA ASN A 151 -19.00 -3.03 -0.70
C ASN A 151 -18.79 -2.17 0.56
N CYS A 152 -19.47 -2.49 1.67
CA CYS A 152 -19.20 -1.87 2.97
C CYS A 152 -17.76 -2.18 3.43
N ALA A 153 -17.02 -1.16 3.86
CA ALA A 153 -15.62 -1.25 4.26
C ALA A 153 -15.48 -1.01 5.77
N ILE A 154 -14.76 -1.89 6.47
CA ILE A 154 -14.65 -1.87 7.93
C ILE A 154 -13.22 -2.13 8.36
N GLY A 155 -12.72 -1.34 9.32
CA GLY A 155 -11.47 -1.62 10.01
C GLY A 155 -11.67 -2.72 11.06
N MET A 156 -10.85 -3.76 11.00
CA MET A 156 -10.78 -4.82 12.01
C MET A 156 -9.41 -4.79 12.67
N GLU A 157 -9.35 -4.95 14.00
CA GLU A 157 -8.07 -5.11 14.70
C GLU A 157 -7.34 -6.35 14.18
N THR A 158 -6.10 -6.18 13.73
CA THR A 158 -5.23 -7.33 13.50
C THR A 158 -4.58 -7.67 14.82
N THR A 159 -4.91 -8.83 15.38
CA THR A 159 -4.14 -9.35 16.50
C THR A 159 -2.86 -9.95 15.93
N ASP A 160 -1.69 -9.68 16.54
CA ASP A 160 -0.41 -10.28 16.09
C ASP A 160 -0.43 -11.83 16.09
N THR A 161 -1.43 -12.42 16.73
CA THR A 161 -1.74 -13.86 16.71
C THR A 161 -2.51 -14.33 15.46
N ASP A 162 -2.86 -13.44 14.53
CA ASP A 162 -3.51 -13.72 13.23
C ASP A 162 -2.56 -14.32 12.17
N ASN A 163 -1.46 -14.95 12.62
CA ASN A 163 -0.64 -15.86 11.81
C ASN A 163 -1.42 -17.06 11.25
N GLY A 164 -2.75 -17.11 11.43
CA GLY A 164 -3.63 -18.13 10.88
C GLY A 164 -3.79 -19.36 11.77
N THR A 165 -3.27 -19.32 13.00
CA THR A 165 -3.34 -20.41 13.96
C THR A 165 -4.63 -20.43 14.77
N ASN A 166 -5.30 -19.29 14.95
CA ASN A 166 -6.58 -19.23 15.67
C ASN A 166 -7.75 -19.02 14.68
N PRO A 167 -8.52 -20.08 14.35
CA PRO A 167 -9.58 -19.99 13.35
C PRO A 167 -10.78 -19.14 13.82
N ALA A 168 -10.91 -18.86 15.12
CA ALA A 168 -11.98 -18.01 15.66
C ALA A 168 -11.87 -16.53 15.22
N ASN A 169 -10.66 -16.03 14.97
CA ASN A 169 -10.44 -14.63 14.57
C ASN A 169 -10.57 -14.41 13.06
N LEU A 170 -10.71 -15.48 12.26
CA LEU A 170 -10.75 -15.38 10.80
C LEU A 170 -12.14 -15.01 10.24
N LYS A 171 -13.18 -14.98 11.07
CA LYS A 171 -14.55 -14.69 10.64
C LYS A 171 -14.81 -13.19 10.58
N PHE A 172 -15.15 -12.68 9.40
CA PHE A 172 -15.74 -11.37 9.21
C PHE A 172 -17.25 -11.50 8.99
N GLN A 173 -18.01 -10.61 9.63
CA GLN A 173 -19.45 -10.47 9.43
C GLN A 173 -19.74 -9.01 9.08
N CYS A 174 -20.31 -8.78 7.91
CA CYS A 174 -20.70 -7.44 7.49
C CYS A 174 -21.88 -6.93 8.34
N PRO A 175 -21.80 -5.77 9.01
CA PRO A 175 -22.88 -5.21 9.81
C PRO A 175 -24.07 -4.76 8.95
N GLU A 176 -23.83 -4.36 7.70
CA GLU A 176 -24.87 -3.86 6.80
C GLU A 176 -25.73 -5.00 6.22
N CYS A 177 -25.10 -6.01 5.61
CA CYS A 177 -25.82 -7.08 4.90
C CYS A 177 -25.72 -8.45 5.56
N GLN A 178 -25.05 -8.55 6.73
CA GLN A 178 -24.86 -9.79 7.49
C GLN A 178 -24.12 -10.90 6.72
N PHE A 179 -23.46 -10.56 5.61
CA PHE A 179 -22.64 -11.50 4.85
C PHE A 179 -21.41 -11.92 5.66
N GLU A 180 -21.17 -13.22 5.74
CA GLU A 180 -20.05 -13.80 6.48
C GLU A 180 -18.99 -14.35 5.53
N MET A 181 -17.73 -13.98 5.75
CA MET A 181 -16.58 -14.48 4.98
C MET A 181 -15.34 -14.59 5.84
N CYS A 182 -14.35 -15.32 5.35
CA CYS A 182 -13.01 -15.25 5.91
C CYS A 182 -12.33 -13.95 5.47
N HIS A 183 -11.88 -13.10 6.41
CA HIS A 183 -11.23 -11.85 6.03
C HIS A 183 -9.86 -12.06 5.36
N LYS A 184 -9.21 -13.22 5.58
CA LYS A 184 -7.91 -13.59 5.02
C LYS A 184 -8.03 -14.19 3.61
N CYS A 185 -8.73 -15.32 3.43
CA CYS A 185 -8.86 -15.99 2.12
C CYS A 185 -10.03 -15.49 1.27
N LYS A 186 -10.87 -14.58 1.79
CA LYS A 186 -12.07 -14.02 1.13
C LYS A 186 -13.15 -15.04 0.74
N ALA A 187 -13.01 -16.31 1.14
CA ALA A 187 -14.04 -17.32 0.91
C ALA A 187 -15.26 -17.07 1.81
N LYS A 188 -16.46 -17.40 1.31
CA LYS A 188 -17.69 -17.41 2.11
C LYS A 188 -17.49 -18.27 3.37
N TRP A 189 -17.88 -17.74 4.52
CA TRP A 189 -17.75 -18.44 5.79
C TRP A 189 -18.82 -19.53 5.89
N ASP A 190 -18.40 -20.76 6.22
CA ASP A 190 -19.29 -21.88 6.49
C ASP A 190 -18.75 -22.73 7.65
N GLU A 191 -19.54 -23.71 8.10
CA GLU A 191 -19.15 -24.57 9.23
C GLU A 191 -17.85 -25.34 8.98
N ARG A 192 -17.49 -25.59 7.72
CA ARG A 192 -16.25 -26.30 7.36
C ARG A 192 -15.03 -25.42 7.55
N HIS A 193 -15.16 -24.10 7.41
CA HIS A 193 -14.06 -23.16 7.63
C HIS A 193 -13.79 -22.89 9.12
N LYS A 194 -14.79 -23.11 9.99
CA LYS A 194 -14.75 -22.70 11.41
C LYS A 194 -13.57 -23.26 12.21
N ASP A 195 -13.14 -24.48 11.90
CA ASP A 195 -12.09 -25.19 12.65
C ASP A 195 -10.81 -25.40 11.82
N LEU A 196 -10.69 -24.70 10.69
CA LEU A 196 -9.59 -24.87 9.74
C LEU A 196 -8.86 -23.57 9.48
N THR A 197 -7.56 -23.70 9.23
CA THR A 197 -6.78 -22.61 8.64
C THR A 197 -7.20 -22.39 7.18
N CYS A 198 -6.91 -21.21 6.63
CA CYS A 198 -7.18 -20.93 5.21
C CYS A 198 -6.54 -21.96 4.27
N GLU A 199 -5.32 -22.41 4.59
CA GLU A 199 -4.58 -23.41 3.81
C GLU A 199 -5.22 -24.81 3.87
N GLN A 200 -5.73 -25.20 5.04
CA GLN A 200 -6.45 -26.46 5.20
C GLN A 200 -7.79 -26.44 4.47
N PHE A 201 -8.52 -25.32 4.56
CA PHE A 201 -9.79 -25.13 3.86
C PHE A 201 -9.62 -25.16 2.34
N ASP A 202 -8.57 -24.54 1.82
CA ASP A 202 -8.26 -24.54 0.39
C ASP A 202 -7.97 -25.97 -0.14
N LYS A 203 -7.18 -26.75 0.62
CA LYS A 203 -6.95 -28.17 0.30
C LYS A 203 -8.25 -28.98 0.24
N LEU A 204 -9.20 -28.75 1.17
CA LEU A 204 -10.48 -29.46 1.18
C LEU A 204 -11.41 -29.13 0.02
N LYS A 205 -11.35 -27.90 -0.51
CA LYS A 205 -12.10 -27.56 -1.73
C LYS A 205 -11.63 -28.40 -2.91
N ASN A 206 -10.31 -28.51 -3.08
CA ASN A 206 -9.71 -29.22 -4.20
C ASN A 206 -10.02 -30.74 -4.20
N TYR A 207 -10.30 -31.36 -3.04
CA TYR A 207 -10.69 -32.77 -2.95
C TYR A 207 -12.10 -33.08 -3.45
N LYS A 208 -13.00 -32.09 -3.56
CA LYS A 208 -14.38 -32.34 -4.04
C LYS A 208 -14.54 -32.30 -5.55
N ASP A 209 -13.52 -31.79 -6.25
CA ASP A 209 -13.54 -31.63 -7.72
C ASP A 209 -12.77 -32.74 -8.46
N ASP A 210 -12.17 -33.70 -7.74
CA ASP A 210 -11.65 -34.95 -8.30
C ASP A 210 -12.70 -36.06 -8.13
N PRO A 211 -13.51 -36.38 -9.17
CA PRO A 211 -14.37 -37.55 -9.13
C PRO A 211 -13.51 -38.80 -9.19
N MET A 212 -13.56 -39.63 -8.14
CA MET A 212 -13.07 -41.02 -8.20
C MET A 212 -13.83 -41.82 -9.26
#